data_AF-A0A821HP96-F1
#
_entry.id   AF-A0A821HP96-F1
#
_cell.length_a   1.000
_cell.length_b   1.000
_cell.length_c   1.000
_cell.angle_alpha   90.00
_cell.angle_beta   90.00
_cell.angle_gamma   90.00
#
_symmetry.space_group_name_H-M   'P 1'
#
loop_
_entity.id
_entity.type
_entity.pdbx_description
1 polymer ?
#
loop_
_entity_poly.entity_id
_entity_poly.type
_entity_poly.pdbx_seq_one_letter_code
_entity_poly.pdbx_strand_id
1 'polypeptide(L)'
;MSDAFGVAQDNIERIAIDQRGSIGSFYDRYEDNIKGKLGEKVKTNFHKINQPMICMLTHGHAPECENLLKLVGINHQLRLSISLEMTRATGIASLINYSQPIDEHTRLFYIYQESNRELTKDHLRHLKNPVRSTNFVSFATHIVTEIIWGFHILVILQLPANQAKQIDVELKKLLESIIHKKYMVQINSQQRTLLDQIVTTTIYSNIDVLTKLKKLEYVYQTIRGLQNNYELHERLKYILTPIEWLYGYYTPNLSKFYLSETEEINILEYYLIQQASELKVLNIRVNHDLFELLQGIYKIQFKKIQDKLTQLQVLHMKDIERLHNVVLNIRKGVILESSIKKEVSLDSPKEIQQLNTNIIIDIEHLESKMKLIKKLKDAGFEYCDVEELGIQDGLTTAKINDVLFGTESNKVIFFSNDTLKNNDQVGWTEFYSQMLAEKEKNRQLHLVYADFTYSTYKLEKMAINLSADMKAYQNSPNSQSSKSETKRKAPLPPSPSVQTPLPTNEFINILLLGESGVGKSTFINAFANYLNFQNLDDAEKGEPIVIIPVSFMMTINDNFDEKLIKFGEIDSNENHNNSGQSVTQQ
;
A
#
# COMPACT_ATOMS: atom_id res chain seq x y z
N MET A 1 11.04 54.93 32.82
CA MET A 1 12.35 54.26 32.86
C MET A 1 12.06 52.77 32.97
N SER A 2 11.73 52.10 31.86
CA SER A 2 12.60 51.63 30.77
C SER A 2 13.36 50.35 31.15
N ASP A 3 12.93 49.27 30.51
CA ASP A 3 13.66 48.05 30.15
C ASP A 3 14.10 47.05 31.23
N ALA A 4 13.29 45.99 31.35
CA ALA A 4 13.79 44.62 31.42
C ALA A 4 12.75 43.63 30.83
N PHE A 5 12.35 43.87 29.58
CA PHE A 5 11.84 42.83 28.68
C PHE A 5 13.02 41.99 28.20
N GLY A 6 12.93 40.67 28.31
CA GLY A 6 13.90 39.69 27.79
C GLY A 6 13.74 38.39 28.58
N VAL A 7 13.01 37.38 28.09
CA VAL A 7 13.11 36.70 26.80
C VAL A 7 11.70 36.28 26.37
N ALA A 8 11.37 36.43 25.08
CA ALA A 8 10.16 35.84 24.51
C ALA A 8 10.15 34.33 24.81
N GLN A 9 9.20 33.86 25.61
CA GLN A 9 8.96 32.42 25.75
C GLN A 9 8.27 31.98 24.46
N ASP A 10 9.01 31.35 23.56
CA ASP A 10 8.53 30.93 22.24
C ASP A 10 7.43 29.88 22.38
N ASN A 11 6.17 30.32 22.39
CA ASN A 11 5.03 29.43 22.21
C ASN A 11 5.16 28.73 20.85
N ILE A 12 4.84 27.45 20.82
CA ILE A 12 4.92 26.64 19.60
C ILE A 12 3.51 26.36 19.10
N GLU A 13 3.30 26.56 17.80
CA GLU A 13 2.10 26.11 17.12
C GLU A 13 2.30 24.71 16.55
N ARG A 14 1.30 23.84 16.75
CA ARG A 14 1.24 22.49 16.18
C ARG A 14 -0.14 22.20 15.63
N ILE A 15 -0.21 21.64 14.43
CA ILE A 15 -1.47 21.05 13.95
C ILE A 15 -1.87 19.92 14.90
N ALA A 16 -3.14 19.91 15.29
CA ALA A 16 -3.69 18.93 16.22
C ALA A 16 -3.95 17.60 15.50
N ILE A 17 -2.90 16.78 15.36
CA ILE A 17 -3.04 15.43 14.78
C ILE A 17 -3.68 14.47 15.80
N ASP A 18 -3.28 14.53 17.08
CA ASP A 18 -3.93 13.79 18.16
C ASP A 18 -5.10 14.59 18.74
N GLN A 19 -6.33 14.18 18.41
CA GLN A 19 -7.55 14.84 18.86
C GLN A 19 -7.86 14.68 20.37
N ARG A 20 -7.08 13.87 21.11
CA ARG A 20 -7.25 13.69 22.57
C ARG A 20 -6.70 14.85 23.40
N GLY A 21 -5.91 15.73 22.80
CA GLY A 21 -5.35 16.90 23.47
C GLY A 21 -6.44 17.88 23.94
N SER A 22 -6.22 18.51 25.08
CA SER A 22 -7.14 19.48 25.67
C SER A 22 -6.34 20.59 26.36
N ILE A 23 -6.98 21.70 26.71
CA ILE A 23 -6.34 22.73 27.54
C ILE A 23 -5.85 22.09 28.85
N GLY A 24 -4.56 22.30 29.17
CA GLY A 24 -3.89 21.68 30.31
C GLY A 24 -3.29 20.30 30.02
N SER A 25 -3.37 19.80 28.79
CA SER A 25 -2.65 18.59 28.37
C SER A 25 -1.14 18.83 28.31
N PHE A 26 -0.37 17.87 28.81
CA PHE A 26 1.09 17.85 28.70
C PHE A 26 1.51 17.35 27.32
N TYR A 27 2.51 18.00 26.74
CA TYR A 27 3.02 17.71 25.40
C TYR A 27 4.53 17.49 25.43
N ASP A 28 4.98 16.44 24.74
CA ASP A 28 6.38 16.18 24.48
C ASP A 28 6.72 16.57 23.05
N ARG A 29 7.41 17.71 22.92
CA ARG A 29 7.95 18.22 21.66
C ARG A 29 8.98 17.30 21.00
N TYR A 30 9.70 16.47 21.74
CA TYR A 30 10.75 15.64 21.15
C TYR A 30 10.17 14.59 20.22
N GLU A 31 9.03 14.01 20.59
CA GLU A 31 8.34 12.97 19.81
C GLU A 31 7.02 13.48 19.20
N ASP A 32 6.59 14.69 19.53
CA ASP A 32 5.30 15.29 19.14
C ASP A 32 4.08 14.48 19.64
N ASN A 33 4.06 14.19 20.95
CA ASN A 33 3.05 13.36 21.61
C ASN A 33 2.40 14.03 22.84
N ILE A 34 1.10 13.78 23.06
CA ILE A 34 0.41 14.13 24.31
C ILE A 34 0.78 13.09 25.39
N LYS A 35 1.30 13.52 26.54
CA LYS A 35 1.79 12.64 27.62
C LYS A 35 0.86 12.60 28.85
N GLY A 36 -0.27 13.29 28.81
CA GLY A 36 -1.25 13.33 29.90
C GLY A 36 -1.94 14.68 30.01
N LYS A 37 -2.57 14.96 31.16
CA LYS A 37 -3.19 16.25 31.45
C LYS A 37 -3.17 16.56 32.94
N LEU A 38 -3.33 17.83 33.28
CA LEU A 38 -3.59 18.26 34.64
C LEU A 38 -4.84 17.54 35.22
N GLY A 39 -4.74 17.11 36.48
CA GLY A 39 -5.82 16.41 37.17
C GLY A 39 -7.02 17.31 37.51
N GLU A 40 -6.80 18.62 37.63
CA GLU A 40 -7.86 19.59 37.89
C GLU A 40 -8.49 20.13 36.59
N LYS A 41 -9.80 20.42 36.64
CA LYS A 41 -10.51 21.03 35.51
C LYS A 41 -10.04 22.47 35.32
N VAL A 42 -9.42 22.73 34.17
CA VAL A 42 -9.02 24.08 33.77
C VAL A 42 -10.22 24.82 33.21
N LYS A 43 -10.49 26.04 33.73
CA LYS A 43 -11.55 26.90 33.20
C LYS A 43 -11.08 27.54 31.89
N THR A 44 -11.94 27.57 30.87
CA THR A 44 -11.62 28.11 29.54
C THR A 44 -12.61 29.15 29.04
N ASN A 45 -12.13 30.11 28.25
CA ASN A 45 -12.91 31.10 27.51
C ASN A 45 -12.83 30.81 26.01
N PHE A 46 -13.94 31.04 25.30
CA PHE A 46 -14.02 30.90 23.85
C PHE A 46 -14.10 32.28 23.17
N HIS A 47 -13.30 32.46 22.14
CA HIS A 47 -13.23 33.69 21.35
C HIS A 47 -13.39 33.34 19.88
N LYS A 48 -14.26 34.07 19.17
CA LYS A 48 -14.45 33.86 17.74
C LYS A 48 -13.24 34.40 16.96
N ILE A 49 -12.78 33.64 15.98
CA ILE A 49 -11.75 34.04 15.02
C ILE A 49 -12.46 34.49 13.74
N ASN A 50 -12.11 35.68 13.27
CA ASN A 50 -12.58 36.22 11.99
C ASN A 50 -11.49 36.08 10.93
N GLN A 51 -11.14 34.85 10.55
CA GLN A 51 -10.25 34.58 9.43
C GLN A 51 -11.04 34.07 8.21
N PRO A 52 -10.65 34.47 6.99
CA PRO A 52 -11.24 33.94 5.78
C PRO A 52 -10.89 32.47 5.62
N MET A 53 -11.80 31.71 5.01
CA MET A 53 -11.51 30.34 4.59
C MET A 53 -10.48 30.36 3.46
N ILE A 54 -9.49 29.48 3.55
CA ILE A 54 -8.55 29.18 2.48
C ILE A 54 -9.10 28.02 1.67
N CYS A 55 -9.03 28.14 0.35
CA CYS A 55 -9.51 27.12 -0.58
C CYS A 55 -8.60 27.08 -1.81
N MET A 56 -7.98 25.94 -2.09
CA MET A 56 -6.97 25.78 -3.13
C MET A 56 -7.27 24.55 -4.00
N LEU A 57 -7.06 24.68 -5.30
CA LEU A 57 -7.13 23.58 -6.27
C LEU A 57 -5.75 23.43 -6.94
N THR A 58 -5.07 22.33 -6.64
CA THR A 58 -3.74 22.01 -7.15
C THR A 58 -3.82 20.81 -8.12
N HIS A 59 -3.02 20.85 -9.19
CA HIS A 59 -2.93 19.75 -10.15
C HIS A 59 -1.77 18.83 -9.74
N GLY A 60 -1.87 17.52 -10.00
CA GLY A 60 -0.92 16.55 -9.47
C GLY A 60 0.55 16.79 -9.84
N HIS A 61 0.84 17.33 -11.03
CA HIS A 61 2.21 17.67 -11.46
C HIS A 61 2.77 18.96 -10.85
N ALA A 62 2.04 19.62 -9.96
CA ALA A 62 2.54 20.81 -9.30
C ALA A 62 3.64 20.43 -8.28
N PRO A 63 4.75 21.20 -8.17
CA PRO A 63 5.83 20.91 -7.23
C PRO A 63 5.37 20.73 -5.78
N GLU A 64 4.29 21.41 -5.38
CA GLU A 64 3.71 21.33 -4.05
C GLU A 64 3.17 19.93 -3.72
N CYS A 65 2.87 19.09 -4.73
CA CYS A 65 2.37 17.74 -4.54
C CYS A 65 3.46 16.73 -4.14
N GLU A 66 4.75 17.09 -4.22
CA GLU A 66 5.87 16.23 -3.82
C GLU A 66 5.80 15.88 -2.33
N ASN A 67 5.36 16.81 -1.49
CA ASN A 67 5.19 16.61 -0.05
C ASN A 67 3.79 17.04 0.39
N LEU A 68 2.86 16.08 0.43
CA LEU A 68 1.47 16.33 0.81
C LEU A 68 1.30 16.87 2.23
N LEU A 69 2.17 16.47 3.18
CA LEU A 69 2.13 17.00 4.54
C LEU A 69 2.51 18.49 4.56
N LYS A 70 3.51 18.88 3.75
CA LYS A 70 3.89 20.29 3.57
C LYS A 70 2.78 21.09 2.89
N LEU A 71 2.11 20.52 1.87
CA LEU A 71 0.98 21.14 1.17
C LEU A 71 -0.16 21.53 2.12
N VAL A 72 -0.46 20.69 3.11
CA VAL A 72 -1.51 20.98 4.12
C VAL A 72 -1.01 21.80 5.32
N GLY A 73 0.20 22.35 5.23
CA GLY A 73 0.74 23.27 6.24
C GLY A 73 1.30 22.61 7.50
N ILE A 74 1.58 21.30 7.49
CA ILE A 74 2.29 20.64 8.60
C ILE A 74 3.75 21.10 8.55
N ASN A 75 4.25 21.70 9.64
CA ASN A 75 5.62 22.19 9.72
C ASN A 75 6.65 21.05 9.71
N HIS A 76 7.89 21.35 9.34
CA HIS A 76 8.97 20.36 9.17
C HIS A 76 9.23 19.50 10.41
N GLN A 77 9.12 20.06 11.62
CA GLN A 77 9.31 19.29 12.84
C GLN A 77 8.24 18.21 12.99
N LEU A 78 6.97 18.57 12.80
CA LEU A 78 5.88 17.59 12.89
C LEU A 78 5.90 16.62 11.70
N ARG A 79 6.29 17.06 10.50
CA ARG A 79 6.49 16.18 9.34
C ARG A 79 7.53 15.11 9.63
N LEU A 80 8.69 15.47 10.17
CA LEU A 80 9.71 14.51 10.58
C LEU A 80 9.18 13.51 11.61
N SER A 81 8.43 13.98 12.62
CA SER A 81 7.85 13.08 13.62
C SER A 81 6.85 12.10 13.04
N ILE A 82 6.07 12.52 12.04
CA ILE A 82 5.15 11.66 11.31
C ILE A 82 5.93 10.64 10.45
N SER A 83 6.90 11.12 9.65
CA SER A 83 7.68 10.28 8.74
C SER A 83 8.61 9.29 9.45
N LEU A 84 9.04 9.61 10.67
CA LEU A 84 9.90 8.76 11.51
C LEU A 84 9.12 7.97 12.57
N GLU A 85 7.80 7.92 12.44
CA GLU A 85 6.90 7.16 13.32
C GLU A 85 7.04 7.50 14.81
N MET A 86 7.47 8.72 15.14
CA MET A 86 7.54 9.23 16.52
C MET A 86 6.15 9.49 17.09
N THR A 87 5.21 9.87 16.22
CA THR A 87 3.82 10.16 16.55
C THR A 87 2.88 9.48 15.57
N ARG A 88 1.69 9.11 16.06
CA ARG A 88 0.73 8.38 15.23
C ARG A 88 0.08 9.30 14.20
N ALA A 89 0.27 8.98 12.92
CA ALA A 89 -0.37 9.67 11.81
C ALA A 89 -1.90 9.44 11.79
N THR A 90 -2.67 10.42 12.28
CA THR A 90 -4.14 10.38 12.34
C THR A 90 -4.76 11.63 11.70
N GLY A 91 -6.04 11.53 11.33
CA GLY A 91 -6.77 12.63 10.67
C GLY A 91 -6.08 13.07 9.38
N ILE A 92 -5.72 14.36 9.30
CA ILE A 92 -4.97 14.87 8.14
C ILE A 92 -3.60 14.22 7.98
N ALA A 93 -2.92 13.86 9.08
CA ALA A 93 -1.55 13.35 9.02
C ALA A 93 -1.46 11.97 8.40
N SER A 94 -2.58 11.23 8.36
CA SER A 94 -2.68 9.96 7.63
C SER A 94 -2.44 10.12 6.11
N LEU A 95 -2.32 11.35 5.59
CA LEU A 95 -1.81 11.66 4.26
C LEU A 95 -0.47 11.01 3.93
N ILE A 96 0.39 10.76 4.93
CA ILE A 96 1.65 10.04 4.74
C ILE A 96 1.44 8.65 4.11
N ASN A 97 0.25 8.06 4.30
CA ASN A 97 -0.13 6.75 3.78
C ASN A 97 -0.83 6.81 2.42
N TYR A 98 -0.86 7.97 1.75
CA TYR A 98 -1.58 8.10 0.48
C TYR A 98 -1.01 7.15 -0.59
N SER A 99 -1.88 6.22 -1.00
CA SER A 99 -1.76 5.09 -1.94
C SER A 99 -1.31 5.32 -3.37
N GLN A 100 -1.94 6.30 -4.00
CA GLN A 100 -2.08 6.30 -5.44
C GLN A 100 -1.00 7.17 -6.08
N PRO A 101 -0.67 6.94 -7.36
CA PRO A 101 0.14 7.88 -8.12
C PRO A 101 -0.49 9.28 -8.11
N ILE A 102 0.35 10.29 -8.22
CA ILE A 102 -0.07 11.67 -8.45
C ILE A 102 0.41 12.03 -9.86
N ASP A 103 -0.52 12.28 -10.77
CA ASP A 103 -0.25 12.51 -12.20
C ASP A 103 -1.02 13.72 -12.75
N GLU A 104 -1.01 13.92 -14.08
CA GLU A 104 -1.74 15.00 -14.75
C GLU A 104 -3.25 14.95 -14.57
N HIS A 105 -3.79 13.80 -14.17
CA HIS A 105 -5.20 13.55 -13.94
C HIS A 105 -5.58 13.60 -12.46
N THR A 106 -4.62 13.79 -11.56
CA THR A 106 -4.88 14.00 -10.15
C THR A 106 -5.22 15.47 -9.85
N ARG A 107 -6.24 15.70 -9.01
CA ARG A 107 -6.59 17.02 -8.45
C ARG A 107 -6.61 16.97 -6.94
N LEU A 108 -6.01 17.98 -6.33
CA LEU A 108 -5.94 18.14 -4.89
C LEU A 108 -6.72 19.38 -4.51
N PHE A 109 -7.78 19.19 -3.72
CA PHE A 109 -8.66 20.24 -3.27
C PHE A 109 -8.49 20.42 -1.76
N TYR A 110 -7.80 21.50 -1.39
CA TYR A 110 -7.47 21.83 -0.01
C TYR A 110 -8.37 22.95 0.52
N ILE A 111 -8.99 22.73 1.68
CA ILE A 111 -9.83 23.70 2.37
C ILE A 111 -9.37 23.82 3.81
N TYR A 112 -9.30 25.04 4.31
CA TYR A 112 -8.84 25.33 5.66
C TYR A 112 -9.60 26.51 6.26
N GLN A 113 -10.07 26.38 7.50
CA GLN A 113 -10.73 27.46 8.22
C GLN A 113 -10.52 27.35 9.74
N GLU A 114 -10.02 28.43 10.34
CA GLU A 114 -10.07 28.65 11.80
C GLU A 114 -11.40 29.31 12.18
N SER A 115 -12.02 28.88 13.29
CA SER A 115 -13.31 29.42 13.75
C SER A 115 -13.27 30.03 15.14
N ASN A 116 -12.69 29.33 16.10
CA ASN A 116 -12.71 29.72 17.50
C ASN A 116 -11.36 29.45 18.15
N ARG A 117 -11.05 30.24 19.16
CA ARG A 117 -9.92 30.07 20.05
C ARG A 117 -10.42 29.76 21.45
N GLU A 118 -10.00 28.64 22.00
CA GLU A 118 -10.22 28.28 23.39
C GLU A 118 -8.94 28.54 24.18
N LEU A 119 -9.01 29.29 25.27
CA LEU A 119 -7.85 29.67 26.08
C LEU A 119 -8.17 29.66 27.57
N THR A 120 -7.16 29.43 28.41
CA THR A 120 -7.29 29.40 29.87
C THR A 120 -7.84 30.72 30.43
N LYS A 121 -8.84 30.68 31.34
CA LYS A 121 -9.38 31.89 32.01
C LYS A 121 -8.44 32.44 33.08
N ASP A 122 -7.86 31.53 33.84
CA ASP A 122 -6.96 31.82 34.94
C ASP A 122 -5.54 31.59 34.44
N HIS A 123 -4.62 32.53 34.67
CA HIS A 123 -3.20 32.21 34.49
C HIS A 123 -2.91 30.94 35.32
N LEU A 124 -2.60 29.82 34.67
CA LEU A 124 -2.34 28.52 35.32
C LEU A 124 -1.25 28.59 36.40
N ARG A 125 -0.58 29.74 36.56
CA ARG A 125 0.29 30.12 37.67
C ARG A 125 -0.29 29.86 39.06
N HIS A 126 -1.62 29.84 39.26
CA HIS A 126 -2.20 29.47 40.55
C HIS A 126 -2.09 27.96 40.84
N LEU A 127 -1.92 27.13 39.81
CA LEU A 127 -1.66 25.68 39.88
C LEU A 127 -0.19 25.35 40.20
N LYS A 128 0.61 26.34 40.65
CA LYS A 128 2.00 26.15 41.12
C LYS A 128 2.11 25.31 42.39
N ASN A 129 1.06 25.27 43.21
CA ASN A 129 1.08 24.63 44.54
C ASN A 129 0.63 23.15 44.59
N PRO A 130 -0.28 22.61 43.73
CA PRO A 130 -0.77 21.24 43.88
C PRO A 130 0.19 20.14 43.39
N VAL A 131 1.18 20.44 42.55
CA VAL A 131 1.97 19.41 41.84
C VAL A 131 3.33 19.13 42.51
N ARG A 132 3.40 19.27 43.84
CA ARG A 132 4.55 18.77 44.62
C ARG A 132 4.47 17.26 44.89
N SER A 133 3.37 16.59 44.54
CA SER A 133 3.08 15.20 44.94
C SER A 133 2.80 14.22 43.80
N THR A 134 2.71 14.64 42.54
CA THR A 134 2.68 13.69 41.43
C THR A 134 4.09 13.52 40.91
N ASN A 135 4.60 12.30 40.92
CA ASN A 135 5.78 11.87 40.15
C ASN A 135 5.81 12.68 38.85
N PHE A 136 6.82 13.56 38.72
CA PHE A 136 7.00 14.45 37.58
C PHE A 136 6.65 13.68 36.30
N VAL A 137 5.77 14.23 35.44
CA VAL A 137 5.55 13.69 34.10
C VAL A 137 6.86 13.91 33.35
N SER A 138 7.81 12.98 33.55
CA SER A 138 9.26 13.22 33.41
C SER A 138 9.73 13.49 31.99
N PHE A 139 8.81 13.51 31.03
CA PHE A 139 9.08 13.62 29.60
C PHE A 139 8.28 14.76 28.92
N ALA A 140 7.44 15.49 29.64
CA ALA A 140 6.70 16.61 29.05
C ALA A 140 7.59 17.85 28.96
N THR A 141 7.59 18.50 27.79
CA THR A 141 8.35 19.74 27.55
C THR A 141 7.45 20.98 27.49
N HIS A 142 6.18 20.79 27.13
CA HIS A 142 5.20 21.86 26.97
C HIS A 142 3.85 21.49 27.58
N ILE A 143 2.98 22.49 27.68
CA ILE A 143 1.57 22.35 28.06
C ILE A 143 0.70 23.07 27.04
N VAL A 144 -0.44 22.47 26.69
CA VAL A 144 -1.44 23.08 25.81
C VAL A 144 -2.16 24.18 26.58
N THR A 145 -1.96 25.44 26.19
CA THR A 145 -2.56 26.61 26.86
C THR A 145 -3.67 27.25 26.04
N GLU A 146 -3.68 26.98 24.75
CA GLU A 146 -4.70 27.43 23.82
C GLU A 146 -4.94 26.38 22.73
N ILE A 147 -6.19 26.27 22.29
CA ILE A 147 -6.63 25.44 21.17
C ILE A 147 -7.29 26.33 20.14
N ILE A 148 -6.86 26.20 18.89
CA ILE A 148 -7.57 26.76 17.74
C ILE A 148 -8.47 25.65 17.18
N TRP A 149 -9.75 25.95 17.11
CA TRP A 149 -10.80 25.10 16.56
C TRP A 149 -11.07 25.47 15.10
N GLY A 150 -11.44 24.48 14.30
CA GLY A 150 -11.66 24.66 12.88
C GLY A 150 -11.69 23.35 12.12
N PHE A 151 -11.48 23.45 10.81
CA PHE A 151 -11.32 22.27 9.97
C PHE A 151 -10.26 22.49 8.90
N HIS A 152 -9.63 21.39 8.54
CA HIS A 152 -8.84 21.28 7.32
C HIS A 152 -9.24 20.03 6.55
N ILE A 153 -9.27 20.12 5.23
CA ILE A 153 -9.80 19.06 4.38
C ILE A 153 -8.92 19.02 3.15
N LEU A 154 -8.32 17.88 2.86
CA LEU A 154 -7.69 17.61 1.60
C LEU A 154 -8.46 16.50 0.88
N VAL A 155 -9.05 16.84 -0.25
CA VAL A 155 -9.71 15.89 -1.15
C VAL A 155 -8.77 15.63 -2.32
N ILE A 156 -8.39 14.38 -2.53
CA ILE A 156 -7.57 13.94 -3.66
C ILE A 156 -8.47 13.16 -4.62
N LEU A 157 -8.56 13.64 -5.85
CA LEU A 157 -9.42 13.13 -6.90
C LEU A 157 -8.57 12.57 -8.04
N GLN A 158 -8.85 11.34 -8.48
CA GLN A 158 -8.34 10.83 -9.75
C GLN A 158 -9.41 11.01 -10.83
N LEU A 159 -9.09 11.81 -11.85
CA LEU A 159 -10.02 12.13 -12.93
C LEU A 159 -9.88 11.15 -14.10
N PRO A 160 -10.97 10.88 -14.84
CA PRO A 160 -10.88 10.16 -16.10
C PRO A 160 -10.23 11.06 -17.17
N ALA A 161 -9.25 10.51 -17.90
CA ALA A 161 -8.42 11.26 -18.85
C ALA A 161 -9.22 12.02 -19.92
N ASN A 162 -10.32 11.43 -20.39
CA ASN A 162 -11.18 11.99 -21.44
C ASN A 162 -12.07 13.16 -20.98
N GLN A 163 -12.28 13.35 -19.67
CA GLN A 163 -13.20 14.36 -19.13
C GLN A 163 -12.58 15.32 -18.11
N ALA A 164 -11.29 15.16 -17.81
CA ALA A 164 -10.59 15.98 -16.82
C ALA A 164 -10.84 17.50 -16.98
N LYS A 165 -10.77 18.02 -18.21
CA LYS A 165 -11.02 19.45 -18.49
C LYS A 165 -12.45 19.91 -18.16
N GLN A 166 -13.45 19.06 -18.42
CA GLN A 166 -14.85 19.39 -18.12
C GLN A 166 -15.10 19.36 -16.60
N ILE A 167 -14.55 18.35 -15.93
CA ILE A 167 -14.61 18.23 -14.47
C ILE A 167 -13.90 19.42 -13.81
N ASP A 168 -12.75 19.86 -14.32
CA ASP A 168 -12.03 21.03 -13.81
C ASP A 168 -12.87 22.31 -13.80
N VAL A 169 -13.71 22.52 -14.83
CA VAL A 169 -14.64 23.66 -14.89
C VAL A 169 -15.67 23.57 -13.77
N GLU A 170 -16.23 22.39 -13.51
CA GLU A 170 -17.20 22.20 -12.44
C GLU A 170 -16.58 22.29 -11.04
N LEU A 171 -15.37 21.75 -10.85
CA LEU A 171 -14.62 21.88 -9.60
C LEU A 171 -14.36 23.36 -9.24
N LYS A 172 -13.98 24.18 -10.23
CA LYS A 172 -13.79 25.63 -10.03
C LYS A 172 -15.09 26.33 -9.59
N LYS A 173 -16.22 26.01 -10.21
CA LYS A 173 -17.53 26.55 -9.81
C LYS A 173 -17.89 26.16 -8.38
N LEU A 174 -17.68 24.89 -8.01
CA LEU A 174 -17.92 24.42 -6.64
C LEU A 174 -17.02 25.17 -5.64
N LEU A 175 -15.74 25.34 -5.95
CA LEU A 175 -14.77 26.07 -5.13
C LEU A 175 -15.18 27.54 -4.93
N GLU A 176 -15.53 28.24 -6.01
CA GLU A 176 -16.01 29.62 -5.93
C GLU A 176 -17.27 29.75 -5.05
N SER A 177 -18.17 28.76 -5.10
CA SER A 177 -19.38 28.76 -4.28
C SER A 177 -19.09 28.57 -2.78
N ILE A 178 -18.08 27.74 -2.45
CA ILE A 178 -17.61 27.53 -1.08
C ILE A 178 -17.02 28.84 -0.54
N ILE A 179 -16.13 29.49 -1.29
CA ILE A 179 -15.46 30.74 -0.89
C ILE A 179 -16.47 31.86 -0.63
N HIS A 180 -17.35 32.14 -1.59
CA HIS A 180 -18.21 33.32 -1.52
C HIS A 180 -19.44 33.16 -0.65
N LYS A 181 -19.67 31.96 -0.07
CA LYS A 181 -20.92 31.60 0.62
C LYS A 181 -22.18 31.97 -0.18
N LYS A 182 -22.06 32.08 -1.52
CA LYS A 182 -23.16 32.43 -2.42
C LYS A 182 -24.22 31.32 -2.37
N TYR A 183 -25.44 31.70 -2.76
CA TYR A 183 -26.65 30.86 -2.86
C TYR A 183 -26.36 29.40 -3.20
N MET A 184 -27.17 28.47 -2.67
CA MET A 184 -27.05 27.03 -2.92
C MET A 184 -26.81 26.74 -4.41
N VAL A 185 -25.56 26.43 -4.76
CA VAL A 185 -25.25 25.78 -6.03
C VAL A 185 -25.73 24.36 -5.85
N GLN A 186 -26.97 24.10 -6.26
CA GLN A 186 -27.47 22.74 -6.35
C GLN A 186 -26.75 22.08 -7.52
N ILE A 187 -26.05 20.97 -7.22
CA ILE A 187 -25.48 20.12 -8.25
C ILE A 187 -26.65 19.55 -9.05
N ASN A 188 -26.82 20.02 -10.28
CA ASN A 188 -27.89 19.56 -11.15
C ASN A 188 -27.60 18.13 -11.65
N SER A 189 -28.59 17.49 -12.29
CA SER A 189 -28.45 16.10 -12.76
C SER A 189 -27.28 15.90 -13.71
N GLN A 190 -27.04 16.82 -14.65
CA GLN A 190 -25.93 16.74 -15.60
C GLN A 190 -24.56 16.87 -14.91
N GLN A 191 -24.43 17.80 -13.96
CA GLN A 191 -23.22 17.95 -13.15
C GLN A 191 -22.98 16.71 -12.30
N ARG A 192 -24.03 16.15 -11.69
CA ARG A 192 -23.92 14.91 -10.91
C ARG A 192 -23.42 13.76 -11.76
N THR A 193 -23.98 13.56 -12.95
CA THR A 193 -23.52 12.53 -13.89
C THR A 193 -22.06 12.72 -14.31
N LEU A 194 -21.59 13.96 -14.44
CA LEU A 194 -20.19 14.24 -14.74
C LEU A 194 -19.27 13.95 -13.54
N LEU A 195 -19.66 14.39 -12.34
CA LEU A 195 -18.85 14.20 -11.12
C LEU A 195 -18.84 12.75 -10.63
N ASP A 196 -19.90 11.97 -10.88
CA ASP A 196 -19.93 10.53 -10.58
C ASP A 196 -18.93 9.72 -11.44
N GLN A 197 -18.34 10.31 -12.48
CA GLN A 197 -17.31 9.67 -13.31
C GLN A 197 -15.88 9.83 -12.77
N ILE A 198 -15.71 10.56 -11.66
CA ILE A 198 -14.43 10.62 -10.94
C ILE A 198 -14.04 9.19 -10.53
N VAL A 199 -12.82 8.77 -10.88
CA VAL A 199 -12.35 7.40 -10.71
C VAL A 199 -12.17 7.08 -9.23
N THR A 200 -11.49 7.96 -8.49
CA THR A 200 -11.32 7.81 -7.05
C THR A 200 -11.46 9.15 -6.34
N THR A 201 -12.00 9.10 -5.12
CA THR A 201 -12.07 10.24 -4.19
C THR A 201 -11.54 9.78 -2.85
N THR A 202 -10.43 10.38 -2.42
CA THR A 202 -9.78 10.11 -1.12
C THR A 202 -9.77 11.38 -0.30
N ILE A 203 -10.12 11.31 0.98
CA ILE A 203 -10.32 12.49 1.82
C ILE A 203 -9.54 12.33 3.11
N TYR A 204 -8.79 13.37 3.46
CA TYR A 204 -8.07 13.50 4.72
C TYR A 204 -8.53 14.76 5.44
N SER A 205 -8.83 14.67 6.72
CA SER A 205 -9.35 15.77 7.52
C SER A 205 -9.20 15.51 9.02
N ASN A 206 -9.24 16.57 9.83
CA ASN A 206 -9.48 16.44 11.28
C ASN A 206 -10.94 16.12 11.61
N ILE A 207 -11.86 16.26 10.65
CA ILE A 207 -13.26 15.90 10.80
C ILE A 207 -13.46 14.44 10.34
N ASP A 208 -13.63 13.52 11.29
CA ASP A 208 -13.67 12.07 11.02
C ASP A 208 -14.75 11.68 10.00
N VAL A 209 -15.95 12.29 10.09
CA VAL A 209 -17.07 12.01 9.19
C VAL A 209 -16.70 12.24 7.71
N LEU A 210 -15.88 13.24 7.42
CA LEU A 210 -15.45 13.53 6.04
C LEU A 210 -14.55 12.44 5.47
N THR A 211 -13.72 11.79 6.29
CA THR A 211 -12.75 10.78 5.84
C THR A 211 -13.42 9.51 5.30
N LYS A 212 -14.68 9.28 5.69
CA LYS A 212 -15.48 8.11 5.29
C LYS A 212 -16.24 8.33 3.98
N LEU A 213 -16.30 9.56 3.48
CA LEU A 213 -17.05 9.89 2.27
C LEU A 213 -16.29 9.46 1.02
N LYS A 214 -17.03 9.08 -0.03
CA LYS A 214 -16.48 8.67 -1.34
C LYS A 214 -17.02 9.47 -2.52
N LYS A 215 -18.10 10.24 -2.32
CA LYS A 215 -18.71 11.07 -3.38
C LYS A 215 -18.53 12.54 -3.08
N LEU A 216 -18.03 13.28 -4.07
CA LEU A 216 -17.75 14.71 -3.96
C LEU A 216 -18.98 15.55 -3.56
N GLU A 217 -20.18 15.16 -4.00
CA GLU A 217 -21.42 15.82 -3.60
C GLU A 217 -21.63 15.81 -2.07
N TYR A 218 -21.44 14.67 -1.42
CA TYR A 218 -21.58 14.57 0.03
C TYR A 218 -20.48 15.34 0.76
N VAL A 219 -19.28 15.39 0.19
CA VAL A 219 -18.19 16.23 0.72
C VAL A 219 -18.60 17.70 0.69
N TYR A 220 -19.11 18.16 -0.45
CA TYR A 220 -19.59 19.53 -0.63
C TYR A 220 -20.70 19.89 0.36
N GLN A 221 -21.72 19.03 0.50
CA GLN A 221 -22.81 19.23 1.46
C GLN A 221 -22.30 19.30 2.89
N THR A 222 -21.36 18.43 3.27
CA THR A 222 -20.77 18.42 4.61
C THR A 222 -19.98 19.70 4.89
N ILE A 223 -19.17 20.18 3.93
CA ILE A 223 -18.44 21.45 4.05
C ILE A 223 -19.40 22.62 4.28
N ARG A 224 -20.53 22.65 3.57
CA ARG A 224 -21.57 23.68 3.80
C ARG A 224 -22.17 23.60 5.20
N GLY A 225 -22.39 22.39 5.71
CA GLY A 225 -22.80 22.17 7.11
C GLY A 225 -21.81 22.78 8.09
N LEU A 226 -20.51 22.51 7.92
CA LEU A 226 -19.44 23.07 8.74
C LEU A 226 -19.42 24.61 8.68
N GLN A 227 -19.54 25.22 7.49
CA GLN A 227 -19.55 26.67 7.32
C GLN A 227 -20.67 27.40 8.10
N ASN A 228 -21.75 26.69 8.44
CA ASN A 228 -22.92 27.22 9.12
C ASN A 228 -23.01 26.81 10.60
N ASN A 229 -22.26 25.79 11.04
CA ASN A 229 -22.31 25.29 12.41
C ASN A 229 -20.90 25.06 12.98
N TYR A 230 -20.47 25.99 13.83
CA TYR A 230 -19.16 25.94 14.50
C TYR A 230 -19.04 24.84 15.55
N GLU A 231 -20.13 24.24 16.01
CA GLU A 231 -20.09 23.11 16.96
C GLU A 231 -19.59 21.82 16.32
N LEU A 232 -19.64 21.74 14.98
CA LEU A 232 -19.11 20.61 14.21
C LEU A 232 -17.61 20.75 13.93
N HIS A 233 -16.97 21.83 14.40
CA HIS A 233 -15.56 22.04 14.20
C HIS A 233 -14.76 21.26 15.25
N GLU A 234 -13.62 20.74 14.85
CA GLU A 234 -12.73 19.97 15.72
C GLU A 234 -11.46 20.76 16.05
N ARG A 235 -10.60 20.18 16.88
CA ARG A 235 -9.31 20.79 17.22
C ARG A 235 -8.46 20.83 15.96
N LEU A 236 -7.99 22.01 15.62
CA LEU A 236 -7.20 22.26 14.42
C LEU A 236 -5.73 22.46 14.78
N LYS A 237 -5.45 23.22 15.85
CA LYS A 237 -4.09 23.47 16.34
C LYS A 237 -4.02 23.52 17.86
N TYR A 238 -2.86 23.15 18.37
CA TYR A 238 -2.41 23.39 19.73
C TYR A 238 -1.42 24.54 19.76
N ILE A 239 -1.64 25.47 20.69
CA ILE A 239 -0.63 26.44 21.10
C ILE A 239 -0.01 25.92 22.40
N LEU A 240 1.28 25.63 22.31
CA LEU A 240 2.06 24.96 23.32
C LEU A 240 2.95 25.96 24.02
N THR A 241 2.79 26.11 25.33
CA THR A 241 3.64 26.94 26.16
C THR A 241 4.67 26.07 26.86
N PRO A 242 5.95 26.50 26.92
CA PRO A 242 6.99 25.77 27.65
C PRO A 242 6.57 25.48 29.10
N ILE A 243 6.83 24.26 29.57
CA ILE A 243 6.35 23.80 30.89
C ILE A 243 7.01 24.56 32.05
N GLU A 244 8.16 25.20 31.81
CA GLU A 244 8.85 26.11 32.73
C GLU A 244 8.00 27.31 33.13
N TRP A 245 7.07 27.72 32.25
CA TRP A 245 6.10 28.76 32.60
C TRP A 245 5.18 28.34 33.76
N LEU A 246 4.89 27.04 33.87
CA LEU A 246 4.05 26.47 34.94
C LEU A 246 4.85 26.25 36.24
N TYR A 247 6.05 25.68 36.15
CA TYR A 247 6.83 25.23 37.33
C TYR A 247 8.03 26.11 37.72
N GLY A 248 8.37 27.14 36.94
CA GLY A 248 9.58 27.96 37.13
C GLY A 248 10.87 27.22 36.74
N TYR A 249 12.04 27.79 37.07
CA TYR A 249 13.38 27.25 36.75
C TYR A 249 13.76 25.93 37.46
N TYR A 250 12.79 25.22 38.05
CA TYR A 250 13.00 23.94 38.74
C TYR A 250 13.13 22.74 37.77
N THR A 251 12.95 22.94 36.48
CA THR A 251 13.18 21.93 35.45
C THR A 251 14.66 22.00 34.99
N PRO A 252 15.48 20.98 35.28
CA PRO A 252 16.86 20.95 34.82
C PRO A 252 16.90 20.89 33.30
N ASN A 253 17.59 21.85 32.66
CA ASN A 253 18.01 21.86 31.26
C ASN A 253 17.03 21.19 30.27
N LEU A 254 15.78 21.67 30.21
CA LEU A 254 14.98 21.47 29.01
C LEU A 254 15.70 22.25 27.90
N SER A 255 16.39 21.50 27.04
CA SER A 255 17.26 22.09 26.02
C SER A 255 16.43 22.99 25.13
N LYS A 256 16.86 24.24 25.02
CA LYS A 256 16.32 25.23 24.07
C LYS A 256 16.76 24.87 22.65
N PHE A 257 16.33 23.73 22.12
CA PHE A 257 16.67 23.36 20.76
C PHE A 257 15.45 23.38 19.88
N TYR A 258 15.42 24.39 19.01
CA TYR A 258 14.51 24.48 17.89
C TYR A 258 15.25 23.96 16.67
N LEU A 259 14.79 22.85 16.09
CA LEU A 259 15.25 22.43 14.76
C LEU A 259 14.87 23.53 13.78
N SER A 260 15.85 24.31 13.32
CA SER A 260 15.64 25.26 12.22
C SER A 260 15.33 24.50 10.93
N GLU A 261 14.61 25.14 10.01
CA GLU A 261 14.50 24.61 8.64
C GLU A 261 15.86 24.79 7.96
N THR A 262 16.73 23.81 8.16
CA THR A 262 18.10 23.78 7.61
C THR A 262 18.16 22.94 6.35
N GLU A 263 19.22 23.13 5.58
CA GLU A 263 19.51 22.30 4.41
C GLU A 263 19.58 20.82 4.77
N GLU A 264 20.17 20.51 5.93
CA GLU A 264 20.26 19.17 6.50
C GLU A 264 18.88 18.53 6.73
N ILE A 265 17.93 19.27 7.29
CA ILE A 265 16.57 18.76 7.52
C ILE A 265 15.84 18.53 6.21
N ASN A 266 16.01 19.41 5.23
CA ASN A 266 15.41 19.22 3.91
C ASN A 266 15.99 17.97 3.20
N ILE A 267 17.29 17.70 3.35
CA ILE A 267 17.92 16.47 2.84
C ILE A 267 17.30 15.23 3.48
N LEU A 268 17.08 15.25 4.80
CA LEU A 268 16.44 14.15 5.50
C LEU A 268 14.99 13.95 5.07
N GLU A 269 14.20 15.03 4.97
CA GLU A 269 12.82 14.95 4.51
C GLU A 269 12.73 14.38 3.09
N TYR A 270 13.57 14.87 2.18
CA TYR A 270 13.64 14.37 0.80
C TYR A 270 14.00 12.89 0.78
N TYR A 271 15.01 12.47 1.54
CA TYR A 271 15.39 11.07 1.67
C TYR A 271 14.21 10.21 2.14
N LEU A 272 13.52 10.60 3.21
CA LEU A 272 12.38 9.85 3.76
C LEU A 272 11.22 9.73 2.76
N ILE A 273 10.91 10.81 2.05
CA ILE A 273 9.85 10.83 1.02
C ILE A 273 10.22 9.91 -0.14
N GLN A 274 11.46 10.01 -0.63
CA GLN A 274 11.96 9.17 -1.72
C GLN A 274 11.87 7.69 -1.33
N GLN A 275 12.40 7.32 -0.16
CA GLN A 275 12.38 5.94 0.34
C GLN A 275 10.96 5.38 0.47
N ALA A 276 10.03 6.15 1.07
CA ALA A 276 8.64 5.74 1.20
C ALA A 276 7.96 5.56 -0.17
N SER A 277 8.24 6.46 -1.12
CA SER A 277 7.68 6.39 -2.48
C SER A 277 8.18 5.17 -3.26
N GLU A 278 9.49 4.90 -3.22
CA GLU A 278 10.12 3.78 -3.92
C GLU A 278 9.60 2.44 -3.40
N LEU A 279 9.58 2.26 -2.07
CA LEU A 279 9.09 1.03 -1.44
C LEU A 279 7.64 0.75 -1.83
N LYS A 280 6.82 1.80 -1.89
CA LYS A 280 5.41 1.71 -2.22
C LYS A 280 5.17 1.37 -3.69
N VAL A 281 5.90 1.99 -4.62
CA VAL A 281 5.85 1.65 -6.04
C VAL A 281 6.27 0.20 -6.26
N LEU A 282 7.36 -0.22 -5.63
CA LEU A 282 7.80 -1.61 -5.69
C LEU A 282 6.77 -2.60 -5.15
N ASN A 283 6.13 -2.27 -4.03
CA ASN A 283 5.12 -3.13 -3.42
C ASN A 283 3.96 -3.39 -4.41
N ILE A 284 3.45 -2.34 -5.06
CA ILE A 284 2.43 -2.47 -6.11
C ILE A 284 2.97 -3.29 -7.29
N ARG A 285 4.15 -2.94 -7.81
CA ARG A 285 4.72 -3.61 -8.98
C ARG A 285 4.94 -5.11 -8.75
N VAL A 286 5.36 -5.52 -7.56
CA VAL A 286 5.58 -6.93 -7.21
C VAL A 286 4.25 -7.63 -6.93
N ASN A 287 3.44 -7.11 -6.01
CA ASN A 287 2.28 -7.86 -5.48
C ASN A 287 1.03 -7.77 -6.37
N HIS A 288 0.99 -6.81 -7.30
CA HIS A 288 -0.11 -6.64 -8.25
C HIS A 288 0.37 -6.86 -9.68
N ASP A 289 1.20 -5.96 -10.23
CA ASP A 289 1.46 -5.94 -11.67
C ASP A 289 2.23 -7.17 -12.15
N LEU A 290 3.29 -7.55 -11.45
CA LEU A 290 4.08 -8.74 -11.77
C LEU A 290 3.28 -10.01 -11.52
N PHE A 291 2.51 -10.06 -10.42
CA PHE A 291 1.65 -11.19 -10.12
C PHE A 291 0.64 -11.46 -11.25
N GLU A 292 -0.06 -10.41 -11.72
CA GLU A 292 -0.99 -10.51 -12.84
C GLU A 292 -0.29 -10.89 -14.14
N LEU A 293 0.89 -10.33 -14.40
CA LEU A 293 1.65 -10.59 -15.62
C LEU A 293 2.10 -12.06 -15.71
N LEU A 294 2.60 -12.63 -14.61
CA LEU A 294 3.16 -13.98 -14.60
C LEU A 294 2.11 -15.09 -14.77
N GLN A 295 0.85 -14.83 -14.38
CA GLN A 295 -0.26 -15.79 -14.49
C GLN A 295 0.07 -17.19 -13.93
N GLY A 296 0.91 -17.25 -12.88
CA GLY A 296 1.31 -18.49 -12.21
C GLY A 296 2.51 -19.23 -12.78
N ILE A 297 3.20 -18.70 -13.79
CA ILE A 297 4.50 -19.20 -14.28
C ILE A 297 5.64 -18.55 -13.46
N TYR A 298 6.79 -19.22 -13.31
CA TYR A 298 7.96 -18.73 -12.56
C TYR A 298 7.67 -18.52 -11.07
N LYS A 299 6.94 -19.46 -10.45
CA LYS A 299 6.54 -19.35 -9.03
C LYS A 299 7.73 -19.19 -8.10
N ILE A 300 8.83 -19.88 -8.40
CA ILE A 300 10.06 -19.86 -7.59
C ILE A 300 10.71 -18.47 -7.64
N GLN A 301 10.81 -17.87 -8.83
CA GLN A 301 11.41 -16.55 -9.05
C GLN A 301 10.54 -15.46 -8.44
N PHE A 302 9.22 -15.55 -8.63
CA PHE A 302 8.28 -14.64 -8.01
C PHE A 302 8.41 -14.65 -6.49
N LYS A 303 8.48 -15.84 -5.88
CA LYS A 303 8.69 -15.99 -4.44
C LYS A 303 10.01 -15.38 -3.98
N LYS A 304 11.12 -15.60 -4.72
CA LYS A 304 12.42 -14.95 -4.44
C LYS A 304 12.32 -13.42 -4.45
N ILE A 305 11.57 -12.83 -5.39
CA ILE A 305 11.34 -11.38 -5.45
C ILE A 305 10.50 -10.90 -4.26
N GLN A 306 9.45 -11.63 -3.88
CA GLN A 306 8.65 -11.31 -2.69
C GLN A 306 9.47 -11.37 -1.40
N ASP A 307 10.37 -12.35 -1.28
CA ASP A 307 11.26 -12.46 -0.13
C ASP A 307 12.26 -11.29 -0.07
N LYS A 308 12.81 -10.87 -1.23
CA LYS A 308 13.64 -9.66 -1.33
C LYS A 308 12.85 -8.39 -0.95
N LEU A 309 11.61 -8.25 -1.40
CA LEU A 309 10.74 -7.13 -1.01
C LEU A 309 10.48 -7.11 0.49
N THR A 310 10.27 -8.28 1.10
CA THR A 310 10.10 -8.41 2.56
C THR A 310 11.37 -7.99 3.29
N GLN A 311 12.55 -8.42 2.81
CA GLN A 311 13.84 -7.98 3.35
C GLN A 311 14.01 -6.45 3.24
N LEU A 312 13.64 -5.86 2.10
CA LEU A 312 13.68 -4.43 1.87
C LEU A 312 12.80 -3.67 2.89
N GLN A 313 11.57 -4.14 3.12
CA GLN A 313 10.67 -3.56 4.13
C GLN A 313 11.28 -3.58 5.53
N VAL A 314 11.92 -4.69 5.92
CA VAL A 314 12.60 -4.80 7.21
C VAL A 314 13.78 -3.82 7.32
N LEU A 315 14.56 -3.65 6.24
CA LEU A 315 15.66 -2.68 6.23
C LEU A 315 15.16 -1.24 6.35
N HIS A 316 14.09 -0.87 5.64
CA HIS A 316 13.46 0.45 5.79
C HIS A 316 12.99 0.69 7.23
N MET A 317 12.30 -0.28 7.84
CA MET A 317 11.84 -0.15 9.23
C MET A 317 13.01 0.10 10.20
N LYS A 318 14.12 -0.63 10.05
CA LYS A 318 15.34 -0.43 10.85
C LYS A 318 15.97 0.95 10.61
N ASP A 319 15.95 1.42 9.36
CA ASP A 319 16.51 2.72 9.03
C ASP A 319 15.66 3.88 9.59
N ILE A 320 14.34 3.75 9.55
CA ILE A 320 13.40 4.66 10.22
C ILE A 320 13.66 4.72 11.72
N GLU A 321 13.81 3.57 12.39
CA GLU A 321 14.13 3.52 13.83
C GLU A 321 15.48 4.18 14.15
N ARG A 322 16.49 3.95 13.30
CA ARG A 322 17.80 4.60 13.44
C ARG A 322 17.69 6.12 13.30
N LEU A 323 17.04 6.61 12.24
CA LEU A 323 16.88 8.03 11.96
C LEU A 323 15.97 8.72 12.98
N HIS A 324 14.97 8.02 13.52
CA HIS A 324 14.18 8.45 14.67
C HIS A 324 15.13 8.82 15.82
N ASN A 325 16.00 7.89 16.23
CA ASN A 325 16.93 8.12 17.34
C ASN A 325 17.90 9.28 17.07
N VAL A 326 18.36 9.43 15.83
CA VAL A 326 19.17 10.59 15.41
C VAL A 326 18.41 11.89 15.64
N VAL A 327 17.20 12.02 15.09
CA VAL A 327 16.38 13.24 15.23
C VAL A 327 16.04 13.49 16.69
N LEU A 328 15.73 12.45 17.46
CA LEU A 328 15.47 12.56 18.90
C LEU A 328 16.68 13.14 19.66
N ASN A 329 17.88 12.63 19.37
CA ASN A 329 19.11 13.11 19.98
C ASN A 329 19.47 14.55 19.55
N ILE A 330 19.18 14.92 18.29
CA ILE A 330 19.33 16.31 17.83
C ILE A 330 18.39 17.22 18.60
N ARG A 331 17.10 16.87 18.70
CA ARG A 331 16.11 17.69 19.40
C ARG A 331 16.45 17.83 20.89
N LYS A 332 17.02 16.79 21.51
CA LYS A 332 17.53 16.83 22.90
C LYS A 332 18.81 17.66 23.04
N GLY A 333 19.48 18.04 21.96
CA GLY A 333 20.74 18.77 21.97
C GLY A 333 21.96 17.90 22.28
N VAL A 334 21.84 16.56 22.12
CA VAL A 334 22.92 15.59 22.36
C VAL A 334 23.89 15.55 21.19
N ILE A 335 23.38 15.70 19.96
CA ILE A 335 24.18 15.74 18.73
C ILE A 335 23.75 16.93 17.86
N LEU A 336 24.63 17.36 16.95
CA LEU A 336 24.38 18.49 16.05
C LEU A 336 23.59 18.08 14.79
N GLU A 337 22.79 19.01 14.26
CA GLU A 337 22.05 18.87 12.99
C GLU A 337 22.96 18.50 11.80
N SER A 338 24.19 19.01 11.79
CA SER A 338 25.19 18.71 10.74
C SER A 338 25.53 17.23 10.61
N SER A 339 25.22 16.42 11.63
CA SER A 339 25.39 14.96 11.59
C SER A 339 24.47 14.29 10.56
N ILE A 340 23.31 14.88 10.22
CA ILE A 340 22.30 14.29 9.33
C ILE A 340 22.89 13.90 7.97
N LYS A 341 23.74 14.75 7.37
CA LYS A 341 24.37 14.48 6.06
C LYS A 341 25.17 13.16 6.08
N LYS A 342 25.86 12.90 7.19
CA LYS A 342 26.60 11.64 7.38
C LYS A 342 25.63 10.46 7.57
N GLU A 343 24.58 10.65 8.36
CA GLU A 343 23.59 9.61 8.68
C GLU A 343 22.80 9.13 7.45
N VAL A 344 22.49 10.00 6.50
CA VAL A 344 21.81 9.64 5.24
C VAL A 344 22.76 8.98 4.24
N SER A 345 24.08 9.10 4.44
CA SER A 345 25.12 8.55 3.56
C SER A 345 25.74 7.23 4.07
N LEU A 346 25.19 6.65 5.13
CA LEU A 346 25.70 5.40 5.73
C LEU A 346 25.46 4.17 4.85
N ASP A 347 26.03 3.04 5.26
CA ASP A 347 25.95 1.79 4.51
C ASP A 347 24.53 1.19 4.49
N SER A 348 23.70 1.43 5.52
CA SER A 348 22.30 0.97 5.52
C SER A 348 21.47 1.61 4.40
N PRO A 349 21.46 2.95 4.20
CA PRO A 349 20.88 3.57 3.00
C PRO A 349 21.40 3.00 1.67
N LYS A 350 22.70 2.67 1.57
CA LYS A 350 23.26 2.05 0.36
C LYS A 350 22.75 0.63 0.15
N GLU A 351 22.66 -0.16 1.22
CA GLU A 351 22.12 -1.52 1.18
C GLU A 351 20.66 -1.52 0.72
N ILE A 352 19.85 -0.58 1.22
CA ILE A 352 18.47 -0.38 0.77
C ILE A 352 18.42 -0.05 -0.72
N GLN A 353 19.22 0.91 -1.19
CA GLN A 353 19.30 1.28 -2.60
C GLN A 353 19.75 0.11 -3.49
N GLN A 354 20.73 -0.67 -3.04
CA GLN A 354 21.23 -1.84 -3.75
C GLN A 354 20.16 -2.93 -3.86
N LEU A 355 19.46 -3.24 -2.76
CA LEU A 355 18.40 -4.23 -2.75
C LEU A 355 17.19 -3.79 -3.59
N ASN A 356 16.80 -2.51 -3.51
CA ASN A 356 15.79 -1.89 -4.37
C ASN A 356 16.16 -2.09 -5.86
N THR A 357 17.39 -1.73 -6.24
CA THR A 357 17.90 -1.89 -7.61
C THR A 357 17.86 -3.36 -8.07
N ASN A 358 18.28 -4.29 -7.21
CA ASN A 358 18.24 -5.72 -7.52
C ASN A 358 16.82 -6.23 -7.77
N ILE A 359 15.85 -5.79 -6.97
CA ILE A 359 14.43 -6.14 -7.17
C ILE A 359 13.94 -5.60 -8.51
N ILE A 360 14.24 -4.35 -8.85
CA ILE A 360 13.87 -3.75 -10.14
C ILE A 360 14.44 -4.56 -11.30
N ILE A 361 15.72 -4.92 -11.26
CA ILE A 361 16.37 -5.73 -12.29
C ILE A 361 15.68 -7.09 -12.45
N ASP A 362 15.36 -7.76 -11.33
CA ASP A 362 14.67 -9.06 -11.37
C ASP A 362 13.27 -8.94 -12.00
N ILE A 363 12.52 -7.87 -11.67
CA ILE A 363 11.21 -7.60 -12.25
C ILE A 363 11.33 -7.38 -13.76
N GLU A 364 12.23 -6.50 -14.19
CA GLU A 364 12.43 -6.18 -15.62
C GLU A 364 12.87 -7.41 -16.43
N HIS A 365 13.67 -8.27 -15.83
CA HIS A 365 14.06 -9.55 -16.41
C HIS A 365 12.85 -10.47 -16.63
N LEU A 366 11.99 -10.64 -15.62
CA LEU A 366 10.76 -11.43 -15.76
C LEU A 366 9.77 -10.82 -16.75
N GLU A 367 9.60 -9.49 -16.75
CA GLU A 367 8.77 -8.79 -17.73
C GLU A 367 9.26 -9.06 -19.17
N SER A 368 10.58 -9.08 -19.38
CA SER A 368 11.19 -9.40 -20.67
C SER A 368 10.97 -10.86 -21.08
N LYS A 369 11.05 -11.80 -20.12
CA LYS A 369 10.69 -13.21 -20.35
C LYS A 369 9.22 -13.37 -20.72
N MET A 370 8.32 -12.67 -20.04
CA MET A 370 6.88 -12.74 -20.36
C MET A 370 6.56 -12.20 -21.76
N LYS A 371 7.28 -11.19 -22.24
CA LYS A 371 7.21 -10.74 -23.65
C LYS A 371 7.63 -11.85 -24.62
N LEU A 372 8.70 -12.58 -24.32
CA LEU A 372 9.14 -13.73 -25.12
C LEU A 372 8.10 -14.86 -25.11
N ILE A 373 7.58 -15.22 -23.94
CA ILE A 373 6.56 -16.27 -23.78
C ILE A 373 5.32 -15.93 -24.59
N LYS A 374 4.87 -14.68 -24.54
CA LYS A 374 3.74 -14.22 -25.36
C LYS A 374 4.03 -14.39 -26.86
N LYS A 375 5.21 -13.94 -27.33
CA LYS A 375 5.64 -14.13 -28.73
C LYS A 375 5.66 -15.60 -29.15
N LEU A 376 6.12 -16.49 -28.28
CA LEU A 376 6.16 -17.94 -28.52
C LEU A 376 4.74 -18.52 -28.61
N LYS A 377 3.86 -18.19 -27.65
CA LYS A 377 2.46 -18.63 -27.63
C LYS A 377 1.68 -18.15 -28.86
N ASP A 378 1.84 -16.88 -29.25
CA ASP A 378 1.20 -16.31 -30.45
C ASP A 378 1.64 -17.04 -31.73
N ALA A 379 2.86 -17.61 -31.72
CA ALA A 379 3.41 -18.40 -32.80
C ALA A 379 3.13 -19.91 -32.68
N GLY A 380 2.33 -20.31 -31.70
CA GLY A 380 1.88 -21.69 -31.49
C GLY A 380 2.88 -22.61 -30.78
N PHE A 381 3.81 -22.06 -30.01
CA PHE A 381 4.67 -22.82 -29.10
C PHE A 381 4.02 -22.98 -27.72
N GLU A 382 4.17 -24.16 -27.13
CA GLU A 382 4.10 -24.33 -25.68
C GLU A 382 5.40 -23.80 -25.06
N TYR A 383 5.29 -23.08 -23.95
CA TYR A 383 6.45 -22.64 -23.19
C TYR A 383 6.59 -23.50 -21.94
N CYS A 384 7.81 -23.95 -21.66
CA CYS A 384 8.15 -24.80 -20.52
C CYS A 384 9.37 -24.23 -19.81
N ASP A 385 9.21 -23.83 -18.54
CA ASP A 385 10.32 -23.61 -17.63
C ASP A 385 10.78 -24.97 -17.08
N VAL A 386 11.99 -25.38 -17.41
CA VAL A 386 12.47 -26.72 -17.05
C VAL A 386 12.80 -26.84 -15.56
N GLU A 387 13.02 -25.72 -14.85
CA GLU A 387 13.21 -25.75 -13.40
C GLU A 387 11.93 -26.24 -12.69
N GLU A 388 10.74 -25.86 -13.18
CA GLU A 388 9.45 -26.31 -12.65
C GLU A 388 9.21 -27.82 -12.85
N LEU A 389 9.92 -28.45 -13.81
CA LEU A 389 9.89 -29.90 -14.04
C LEU A 389 10.91 -30.66 -13.18
N GLY A 390 11.62 -29.98 -12.28
CA GLY A 390 12.66 -30.58 -11.44
C GLY A 390 13.92 -30.98 -12.21
N ILE A 391 14.13 -30.43 -13.42
CA ILE A 391 15.35 -30.68 -14.19
C ILE A 391 16.49 -29.86 -13.56
N GLN A 392 17.45 -30.57 -12.97
CA GLN A 392 18.59 -30.02 -12.25
C GLN A 392 19.90 -30.68 -12.69
N ASP A 393 21.02 -30.15 -12.22
CA ASP A 393 22.34 -30.69 -12.48
C ASP A 393 22.45 -32.18 -12.04
N GLY A 394 23.18 -32.98 -12.80
CA GLY A 394 23.34 -34.42 -12.57
C GLY A 394 22.29 -35.35 -13.22
N LEU A 395 21.25 -34.81 -13.87
CA LEU A 395 20.36 -35.61 -14.73
C LEU A 395 21.03 -35.97 -16.06
N THR A 396 20.83 -37.21 -16.52
CA THR A 396 21.30 -37.63 -17.84
C THR A 396 20.40 -37.07 -18.93
N THR A 397 20.96 -36.84 -20.12
CA THR A 397 20.19 -36.37 -21.30
C THR A 397 19.01 -37.29 -21.64
N ALA A 398 19.13 -38.59 -21.36
CA ALA A 398 18.03 -39.54 -21.52
C ALA A 398 16.84 -39.20 -20.61
N LYS A 399 17.08 -38.98 -19.32
CA LYS A 399 16.02 -38.60 -18.37
C LYS A 399 15.39 -37.24 -18.68
N ILE A 400 16.18 -36.27 -19.13
CA ILE A 400 15.68 -34.96 -19.56
C ILE A 400 14.73 -35.12 -20.75
N ASN A 401 15.10 -35.97 -21.73
CA ASN A 401 14.23 -36.27 -22.86
C ASN A 401 12.96 -37.00 -22.38
N ASP A 402 13.06 -37.98 -21.49
CA ASP A 402 11.88 -38.70 -20.99
C ASP A 402 10.88 -37.74 -20.33
N VAL A 403 11.37 -36.79 -19.51
CA VAL A 403 10.53 -35.77 -18.85
C VAL A 403 9.90 -34.80 -19.86
N LEU A 404 10.66 -34.32 -20.84
CA LEU A 404 10.18 -33.28 -21.75
C LEU A 404 9.30 -33.82 -22.89
N PHE A 405 9.59 -35.03 -23.40
CA PHE A 405 8.83 -35.65 -24.48
C PHE A 405 7.61 -36.43 -23.99
N GLY A 406 7.69 -37.04 -22.79
CA GLY A 406 6.62 -37.89 -22.28
C GLY A 406 6.25 -39.00 -23.28
N THR A 407 4.96 -39.14 -23.59
CA THR A 407 4.43 -40.14 -24.53
C THR A 407 4.06 -39.55 -25.90
N GLU A 408 4.33 -38.26 -26.15
CA GLU A 408 3.90 -37.58 -27.37
C GLU A 408 4.87 -37.81 -28.55
N SER A 409 4.36 -38.44 -29.61
CA SER A 409 5.14 -38.76 -30.81
C SER A 409 5.33 -37.59 -31.78
N ASN A 410 4.52 -36.54 -31.68
CA ASN A 410 4.51 -35.36 -32.57
C ASN A 410 5.13 -34.10 -31.94
N LYS A 411 5.91 -34.26 -30.87
CA LYS A 411 6.51 -33.16 -30.10
C LYS A 411 7.91 -32.80 -30.63
N VAL A 412 8.17 -31.51 -30.82
CA VAL A 412 9.49 -30.96 -31.19
C VAL A 412 9.87 -29.91 -30.17
N ILE A 413 11.04 -30.07 -29.57
CA ILE A 413 11.44 -29.25 -28.43
C ILE A 413 12.69 -28.45 -28.79
N PHE A 414 12.60 -27.13 -28.63
CA PHE A 414 13.71 -26.21 -28.75
C PHE A 414 14.29 -25.94 -27.36
N PHE A 415 15.51 -26.41 -27.13
CA PHE A 415 16.27 -26.15 -25.90
C PHE A 415 17.03 -24.84 -26.04
N SER A 416 16.82 -23.92 -25.11
CA SER A 416 17.56 -22.67 -25.03
C SER A 416 17.59 -22.14 -23.59
N ASN A 417 18.39 -21.10 -23.36
CA ASN A 417 18.33 -20.27 -22.15
C ASN A 417 18.66 -18.83 -22.54
N ASP A 418 18.43 -17.90 -21.63
CA ASP A 418 18.63 -16.48 -21.92
C ASP A 418 20.07 -16.15 -22.31
N THR A 419 21.07 -16.75 -21.66
CA THR A 419 22.49 -16.54 -21.99
C THR A 419 22.82 -16.95 -23.43
N LEU A 420 22.40 -18.15 -23.84
CA LEU A 420 22.65 -18.67 -25.18
C LEU A 420 21.91 -17.85 -26.24
N LYS A 421 20.64 -17.53 -25.98
CA LYS A 421 19.84 -16.67 -26.87
C LYS A 421 20.48 -15.29 -27.05
N ASN A 422 20.96 -14.69 -25.97
CA ASN A 422 21.54 -13.34 -26.01
C ASN A 422 22.91 -13.34 -26.71
N ASN A 423 23.71 -14.40 -26.52
CA ASN A 423 25.02 -14.53 -27.16
C ASN A 423 24.93 -14.90 -28.65
N ASP A 424 23.88 -15.62 -29.08
CA ASP A 424 23.68 -16.03 -30.47
C ASP A 424 22.23 -15.80 -30.92
N GLN A 425 21.88 -14.51 -31.09
CA GLN A 425 20.55 -14.11 -31.55
C GLN A 425 20.25 -14.57 -32.99
N VAL A 426 21.29 -14.68 -33.82
CA VAL A 426 21.16 -15.13 -35.22
C VAL A 426 20.76 -16.60 -35.24
N GLY A 427 21.51 -17.47 -34.56
CA GLY A 427 21.19 -18.89 -34.44
C GLY A 427 19.83 -19.12 -33.78
N TRP A 428 19.49 -18.35 -32.75
CA TRP A 428 18.13 -18.42 -32.15
C TRP A 428 17.04 -18.12 -33.18
N THR A 429 17.24 -17.09 -34.01
CA THR A 429 16.28 -16.68 -35.05
C THR A 429 16.17 -17.71 -36.16
N GLU A 430 17.28 -18.35 -36.54
CA GLU A 430 17.30 -19.46 -37.51
C GLU A 430 16.51 -20.66 -36.99
N PHE A 431 16.80 -21.12 -35.77
CA PHE A 431 16.05 -22.24 -35.15
C PHE A 431 14.56 -21.93 -35.02
N TYR A 432 14.22 -20.72 -34.56
CA TYR A 432 12.84 -20.28 -34.44
C TYR A 432 12.11 -20.29 -35.79
N SER A 433 12.75 -19.76 -36.85
CA SER A 433 12.17 -19.72 -38.20
C SER A 433 12.03 -21.11 -38.81
N GLN A 434 13.02 -21.99 -38.60
CA GLN A 434 12.97 -23.39 -39.02
C GLN A 434 11.78 -24.12 -38.40
N MET A 435 11.57 -23.95 -37.10
CA MET A 435 10.47 -24.60 -36.36
C MET A 435 9.09 -24.13 -36.85
N LEU A 436 8.95 -22.84 -37.17
CA LEU A 436 7.72 -22.31 -37.76
C LEU A 436 7.45 -22.90 -39.15
N ALA A 437 8.47 -22.94 -40.01
CA ALA A 437 8.35 -23.53 -41.34
C ALA A 437 7.95 -25.02 -41.28
N GLU A 438 8.49 -25.77 -40.31
CA GLU A 438 8.10 -27.17 -40.10
C GLU A 438 6.66 -27.30 -39.59
N LYS A 439 6.20 -26.43 -38.68
CA LYS A 439 4.79 -26.41 -38.23
C LYS A 439 3.82 -26.02 -39.34
N GLU A 440 4.23 -25.17 -40.28
CA GLU A 440 3.43 -24.86 -41.48
C GLU A 440 3.26 -26.09 -42.38
N LYS A 441 4.33 -26.87 -42.58
CA LYS A 441 4.30 -28.13 -43.34
C LYS A 441 3.50 -29.21 -42.61
N ASN A 442 3.59 -29.28 -41.28
CA ASN A 442 2.90 -30.26 -40.47
C ASN A 442 2.18 -29.60 -39.27
N ARG A 443 0.90 -29.27 -39.48
CA ARG A 443 0.06 -28.62 -38.47
C ARG A 443 -0.20 -29.45 -37.21
N GLN A 444 0.07 -30.76 -37.24
CA GLN A 444 -0.04 -31.60 -36.06
C GLN A 444 1.19 -31.51 -35.15
N LEU A 445 2.25 -30.78 -35.54
CA LEU A 445 3.44 -30.61 -34.70
C LEU A 445 3.13 -29.79 -33.45
N HIS A 446 3.46 -30.39 -32.31
CA HIS A 446 3.48 -29.71 -31.02
C HIS A 446 4.88 -29.13 -30.81
N LEU A 447 5.01 -27.80 -30.89
CA LEU A 447 6.29 -27.11 -30.68
C LEU A 447 6.39 -26.72 -29.22
N VAL A 448 7.52 -27.02 -28.59
CA VAL A 448 7.79 -26.64 -27.20
C VAL A 448 9.09 -25.87 -27.12
N TYR A 449 9.08 -24.75 -26.41
CA TYR A 449 10.27 -24.02 -26.02
C TYR A 449 10.61 -24.41 -24.58
N ALA A 450 11.69 -25.16 -24.39
CA ALA A 450 12.20 -25.55 -23.08
C ALA A 450 13.28 -24.56 -22.66
N ASP A 451 12.97 -23.75 -21.65
CA ASP A 451 13.84 -22.72 -21.10
C ASP A 451 14.65 -23.26 -19.93
N PHE A 452 15.98 -23.28 -20.10
CA PHE A 452 16.95 -23.73 -19.10
C PHE A 452 17.52 -22.58 -18.26
N THR A 453 16.97 -21.36 -18.33
CA THR A 453 17.55 -20.17 -17.68
C THR A 453 17.74 -20.31 -16.18
N TYR A 454 16.76 -20.89 -15.47
CA TYR A 454 16.83 -21.03 -14.01
C TYR A 454 17.23 -22.43 -13.54
N SER A 455 17.34 -23.38 -14.46
CA SER A 455 17.78 -24.72 -14.14
C SER A 455 19.27 -24.74 -13.81
N THR A 456 19.66 -25.57 -12.83
CA THR A 456 21.08 -25.81 -12.53
C THR A 456 21.77 -26.69 -13.57
N TYR A 457 21.02 -27.39 -14.43
CA TYR A 457 21.57 -28.11 -15.58
C TYR A 457 22.16 -27.14 -16.61
N LYS A 458 23.45 -27.31 -16.90
CA LYS A 458 24.18 -26.45 -17.86
C LYS A 458 23.94 -26.90 -19.30
N LEU A 459 23.10 -26.14 -20.01
CA LEU A 459 22.94 -26.29 -21.45
C LEU A 459 24.12 -25.62 -22.17
N GLU A 460 24.95 -26.40 -22.85
CA GLU A 460 26.15 -25.89 -23.55
C GLU A 460 25.83 -25.13 -24.84
N LYS A 461 24.76 -25.53 -25.54
CA LYS A 461 24.34 -24.94 -26.81
C LYS A 461 22.84 -25.08 -27.02
N MET A 462 22.29 -24.18 -27.84
CA MET A 462 20.93 -24.32 -28.35
C MET A 462 20.80 -25.59 -29.18
N ALA A 463 19.64 -26.26 -29.08
CA ALA A 463 19.38 -27.49 -29.81
C ALA A 463 17.90 -27.68 -30.10
N ILE A 464 17.59 -28.25 -31.26
CA ILE A 464 16.28 -28.83 -31.54
C ILE A 464 16.36 -30.32 -31.29
N ASN A 465 15.39 -30.84 -30.55
CA ASN A 465 15.27 -32.26 -30.29
C ASN A 465 13.92 -32.78 -30.76
N LEU A 466 13.94 -33.99 -31.33
CA LEU A 466 12.79 -34.66 -31.93
C LEU A 466 12.45 -35.92 -31.13
N SER A 467 11.17 -36.27 -31.09
CA SER A 467 10.70 -37.56 -30.55
C SER A 467 11.38 -38.74 -31.26
N ALA A 468 11.44 -39.90 -30.60
CA ALA A 468 12.03 -41.11 -31.17
C ALA A 468 11.35 -41.50 -32.50
N ASP A 469 10.03 -41.37 -32.57
CA ASP A 469 9.24 -41.69 -33.76
C ASP A 469 9.54 -40.74 -34.93
N MET A 470 9.73 -39.44 -34.66
CA MET A 470 10.12 -38.46 -35.67
C MET A 470 11.56 -38.67 -36.17
N LYS A 471 12.49 -39.04 -35.28
CA LYS A 471 13.86 -39.41 -35.66
C LYS A 471 13.87 -40.64 -36.56
N ALA A 472 13.03 -41.64 -36.28
CA ALA A 472 12.88 -42.82 -37.12
C ALA A 472 12.26 -42.50 -38.49
N TYR A 473 11.31 -41.56 -38.54
CA TYR A 473 10.68 -41.11 -39.79
C TYR A 473 11.65 -40.31 -40.69
N GLN A 474 12.47 -39.42 -40.12
CA GLN A 474 13.48 -38.66 -40.88
C GLN A 474 14.63 -39.54 -41.40
N ASN A 475 14.97 -40.62 -40.67
CA ASN A 475 16.03 -41.56 -41.06
C ASN A 475 15.54 -42.70 -41.98
N SER A 476 14.27 -42.69 -42.39
CA SER A 476 13.73 -43.68 -43.31
C SER A 476 13.95 -43.26 -44.78
N PRO A 477 14.46 -44.12 -45.68
CA PRO A 477 14.88 -43.72 -47.04
C PRO A 477 13.77 -43.28 -48.02
N ASN A 478 12.51 -43.13 -47.58
CA ASN A 478 11.35 -43.01 -48.48
C ASN A 478 10.47 -41.77 -48.26
N SER A 479 11.05 -40.60 -47.95
CA SER A 479 10.29 -39.33 -47.95
C SER A 479 10.37 -38.60 -49.30
N GLN A 480 9.91 -39.27 -50.38
CA GLN A 480 9.39 -38.58 -51.56
C GLN A 480 8.01 -39.11 -51.93
N SER A 481 7.04 -38.19 -51.88
CA SER A 481 5.70 -38.26 -52.43
C SER A 481 4.73 -39.27 -51.80
N SER A 482 3.72 -38.75 -51.11
CA SER A 482 2.43 -39.44 -50.99
C SER A 482 1.33 -38.40 -51.09
N LYS A 483 0.57 -38.54 -52.17
CA LYS A 483 -0.55 -37.69 -52.56
C LYS A 483 -1.69 -37.79 -51.54
N SER A 484 -2.41 -36.69 -51.46
CA SER A 484 -3.76 -36.50 -50.92
C SER A 484 -4.69 -37.72 -51.04
N GLU A 485 -5.23 -38.18 -49.91
CA GLU A 485 -6.46 -38.97 -49.86
C GLU A 485 -7.54 -38.25 -49.03
N THR A 486 -8.50 -37.73 -49.79
CA THR A 486 -9.95 -37.61 -49.57
C THR A 486 -10.52 -37.75 -48.15
N LYS A 487 -11.05 -36.61 -47.67
CA LYS A 487 -11.99 -36.45 -46.55
C LYS A 487 -13.17 -37.43 -46.62
N ARG A 488 -13.36 -38.25 -45.58
CA ARG A 488 -14.68 -38.80 -45.19
C ARG A 488 -15.17 -38.05 -43.95
N LYS A 489 -16.33 -37.40 -44.08
CA LYS A 489 -17.07 -36.77 -42.97
C LYS A 489 -17.68 -37.86 -42.08
N ALA A 490 -17.43 -37.81 -40.78
CA ALA A 490 -18.23 -38.50 -39.77
C ALA A 490 -19.23 -37.51 -39.14
N PRO A 491 -20.41 -37.97 -38.66
CA PRO A 491 -21.48 -37.10 -38.17
C PRO A 491 -21.21 -36.59 -36.75
N LEU A 492 -21.67 -35.37 -36.47
CA LEU A 492 -21.68 -34.75 -35.14
C LEU A 492 -22.65 -35.49 -34.18
N PRO A 493 -22.32 -35.61 -32.88
CA PRO A 493 -23.28 -36.03 -31.85
C PRO A 493 -24.25 -34.89 -31.49
N PRO A 494 -25.46 -35.21 -30.97
CA PRO A 494 -26.53 -34.24 -30.77
C PRO A 494 -26.31 -33.36 -29.53
N SER A 495 -26.79 -32.12 -29.64
CA SER A 495 -26.83 -31.11 -28.58
C SER A 495 -27.79 -31.49 -27.44
N PRO A 496 -27.47 -31.24 -26.16
CA PRO A 496 -28.45 -31.35 -25.10
C PRO A 496 -29.38 -30.12 -25.07
N SER A 497 -30.66 -30.43 -24.87
CA SER A 497 -31.82 -29.57 -24.83
C SER A 497 -31.80 -28.53 -23.71
N VAL A 498 -32.25 -27.33 -24.07
CA VAL A 498 -32.55 -26.17 -23.20
C VAL A 498 -33.67 -26.51 -22.22
N GLN A 499 -33.43 -26.30 -20.92
CA GLN A 499 -34.47 -26.15 -19.90
C GLN A 499 -34.60 -24.68 -19.51
N THR A 500 -35.85 -24.21 -19.43
CA THR A 500 -36.29 -22.85 -19.10
C THR A 500 -35.95 -22.41 -17.67
N PRO A 501 -35.73 -21.11 -17.41
CA PRO A 501 -35.31 -20.61 -16.10
C PRO A 501 -36.49 -20.44 -15.12
N LEU A 502 -36.25 -20.86 -13.87
CA LEU A 502 -37.04 -20.56 -12.68
C LEU A 502 -36.52 -19.27 -12.02
N PRO A 503 -37.32 -18.56 -11.19
CA PRO A 503 -37.16 -17.15 -10.90
C PRO A 503 -35.86 -16.82 -10.16
N THR A 504 -35.20 -15.77 -10.62
CA THR A 504 -33.90 -15.27 -10.16
C THR A 504 -33.99 -14.67 -8.76
N ASN A 505 -33.66 -15.46 -7.73
CA ASN A 505 -32.86 -14.91 -6.64
C ASN A 505 -31.44 -14.75 -7.19
N GLU A 506 -30.89 -13.53 -7.17
CA GLU A 506 -29.50 -13.30 -7.58
C GLU A 506 -28.57 -14.03 -6.60
N PHE A 507 -28.16 -15.24 -6.97
CA PHE A 507 -27.12 -15.97 -6.25
C PHE A 507 -25.77 -15.41 -6.64
N ILE A 508 -25.02 -14.90 -5.67
CA ILE A 508 -23.63 -14.51 -5.86
C ILE A 508 -22.77 -15.74 -5.56
N ASN A 509 -22.13 -16.29 -6.59
CA ASN A 509 -21.13 -17.34 -6.42
C ASN A 509 -19.79 -16.71 -6.04
N ILE A 510 -19.28 -17.05 -4.87
CA ILE A 510 -17.99 -16.56 -4.37
C ILE A 510 -16.98 -17.70 -4.46
N LEU A 511 -15.91 -17.51 -5.24
CA LEU A 511 -14.79 -18.45 -5.34
C LEU A 511 -13.65 -17.98 -4.43
N LEU A 512 -13.31 -18.78 -3.42
CA LEU A 512 -12.20 -18.51 -2.50
C LEU A 512 -10.98 -19.36 -2.90
N LEU A 513 -9.92 -18.70 -3.38
CA LEU A 513 -8.68 -19.33 -3.79
C LEU A 513 -7.57 -19.10 -2.74
N GLY A 514 -6.80 -20.13 -2.46
CA GLY A 514 -5.65 -20.06 -1.54
C GLY A 514 -5.15 -21.45 -1.16
N GLU A 515 -3.89 -21.54 -0.73
CA GLU A 515 -3.27 -22.79 -0.28
C GLU A 515 -4.03 -23.43 0.91
N SER A 516 -3.78 -24.70 1.21
CA SER A 516 -4.43 -25.36 2.37
C SER A 516 -3.92 -24.76 3.68
N GLY A 517 -4.77 -24.68 4.70
CA GLY A 517 -4.39 -24.10 6.00
C GLY A 517 -4.41 -22.57 6.10
N VAL A 518 -4.59 -21.82 5.00
CA VAL A 518 -4.63 -20.35 5.01
C VAL A 518 -5.88 -19.73 5.64
N GLY A 519 -6.77 -20.54 6.22
CA GLY A 519 -7.95 -20.05 6.95
C GLY A 519 -9.19 -19.77 6.09
N LYS A 520 -9.37 -20.42 4.93
CA LYS A 520 -10.57 -20.24 4.07
C LYS A 520 -11.88 -20.57 4.81
N SER A 521 -11.94 -21.69 5.51
CA SER A 521 -13.12 -22.07 6.32
C SER A 521 -13.38 -21.06 7.45
N THR A 522 -12.30 -20.55 8.07
CA THR A 522 -12.37 -19.47 9.08
C THR A 522 -12.93 -18.18 8.48
N PHE A 523 -12.51 -17.81 7.27
CA PHE A 523 -13.01 -16.64 6.55
C PHE A 523 -14.51 -16.77 6.24
N ILE A 524 -14.97 -17.93 5.79
CA ILE A 524 -16.40 -18.16 5.50
C ILE A 524 -17.25 -17.94 6.76
N ASN A 525 -16.83 -18.49 7.91
CA ASN A 525 -17.52 -18.26 9.18
C ASN A 525 -17.48 -16.79 9.60
N ALA A 526 -16.31 -16.13 9.50
CA ALA A 526 -16.17 -14.73 9.84
C ALA A 526 -17.07 -13.84 8.97
N PHE A 527 -17.14 -14.14 7.67
CA PHE A 527 -17.99 -13.44 6.71
C PHE A 527 -19.49 -13.61 7.03
N ALA A 528 -19.91 -14.82 7.40
CA ALA A 528 -21.28 -15.08 7.84
C ALA A 528 -21.66 -14.29 9.10
N ASN A 529 -20.77 -14.27 10.10
CA ASN A 529 -20.98 -13.50 11.32
C ASN A 529 -20.98 -12.00 11.06
N TYR A 530 -20.10 -11.51 10.17
CA TYR A 530 -20.07 -10.11 9.76
C TYR A 530 -21.38 -9.66 9.11
N LEU A 531 -21.99 -10.51 8.28
CA LEU A 531 -23.29 -10.20 7.66
C LEU A 531 -24.46 -10.27 8.65
N ASN A 532 -24.34 -11.04 9.73
CA ASN A 532 -25.42 -11.27 10.68
C ASN A 532 -25.45 -10.25 11.83
N PHE A 533 -24.28 -9.80 12.31
CA PHE A 533 -24.16 -8.89 13.44
C PHE A 533 -23.84 -7.48 12.99
N GLN A 534 -24.51 -6.47 13.58
CA GLN A 534 -24.32 -5.08 13.20
C GLN A 534 -22.97 -4.49 13.66
N ASN A 535 -22.41 -5.04 14.75
CA ASN A 535 -21.14 -4.62 15.32
C ASN A 535 -20.50 -5.76 16.13
N LEU A 536 -19.26 -5.55 16.56
CA LEU A 536 -18.49 -6.55 17.31
C LEU A 536 -19.06 -6.80 18.70
N ASP A 537 -19.54 -5.78 19.41
CA ASP A 537 -20.11 -5.93 20.75
C ASP A 537 -21.36 -6.82 20.76
N ASP A 538 -22.15 -6.78 19.67
CA ASP A 538 -23.31 -7.65 19.45
C ASP A 538 -22.89 -9.07 19.09
N ALA A 539 -21.83 -9.22 18.29
CA ALA A 539 -21.27 -10.52 17.92
C ALA A 539 -20.63 -11.26 19.11
N GLU A 540 -19.99 -10.54 20.04
CA GLU A 540 -19.38 -11.10 21.25
C GLU A 540 -20.43 -11.61 22.26
N LYS A 541 -21.62 -11.02 22.25
CA LYS A 541 -22.74 -11.42 23.13
C LYS A 541 -23.68 -12.44 22.48
N GLY A 542 -23.68 -12.51 21.16
CA GLY A 542 -24.49 -13.44 20.37
C GLY A 542 -23.83 -14.80 20.22
N GLU A 543 -24.63 -15.80 19.83
CA GLU A 543 -24.09 -17.09 19.41
C GLU A 543 -23.55 -16.99 17.98
N PRO A 544 -22.27 -17.27 17.74
CA PRO A 544 -21.70 -17.14 16.41
C PRO A 544 -22.26 -18.18 15.44
N ILE A 545 -22.50 -17.77 14.19
CA ILE A 545 -22.90 -18.66 13.11
C ILE A 545 -21.66 -19.42 12.62
N VAL A 546 -21.72 -20.74 12.69
CA VAL A 546 -20.67 -21.62 12.15
C VAL A 546 -21.23 -22.37 10.95
N ILE A 547 -20.80 -21.96 9.76
CA ILE A 547 -21.18 -22.61 8.50
C ILE A 547 -20.29 -23.82 8.23
N ILE A 548 -18.99 -23.69 8.53
CA ILE A 548 -18.00 -24.76 8.34
C ILE A 548 -17.25 -24.95 9.66
N PRO A 549 -17.24 -26.14 10.26
CA PRO A 549 -16.48 -26.40 11.47
C PRO A 549 -14.98 -26.13 11.27
N VAL A 550 -14.32 -25.50 12.24
CA VAL A 550 -12.88 -25.18 12.16
C VAL A 550 -12.11 -25.62 13.40
N SER A 551 -10.86 -26.04 13.19
CA SER A 551 -9.92 -26.45 14.24
C SER A 551 -8.52 -25.96 13.89
N PHE A 552 -7.95 -25.07 14.71
CA PHE A 552 -6.61 -24.51 14.49
C PHE A 552 -5.89 -24.19 15.79
N MET A 553 -4.55 -24.18 15.75
CA MET A 553 -3.71 -23.81 16.88
C MET A 553 -3.51 -22.29 16.91
N MET A 554 -3.63 -21.69 18.08
CA MET A 554 -3.37 -20.28 18.31
C MET A 554 -2.41 -20.12 19.49
N THR A 555 -1.39 -19.30 19.32
CA THR A 555 -0.49 -18.91 20.40
C THR A 555 -1.11 -17.78 21.21
N ILE A 556 -1.13 -17.91 22.52
CA ILE A 556 -1.75 -16.96 23.44
C ILE A 556 -0.69 -16.47 24.44
N ASN A 557 -0.70 -15.17 24.71
CA ASN A 557 0.19 -14.45 25.62
C ASN A 557 1.67 -14.40 25.19
N ASP A 558 2.45 -13.57 25.89
CA ASP A 558 3.87 -13.34 25.63
C ASP A 558 4.78 -14.57 25.90
N ASN A 559 4.20 -15.62 26.49
CA ASN A 559 4.88 -16.89 26.77
C ASN A 559 4.79 -17.90 25.62
N PHE A 560 4.12 -17.55 24.51
CA PHE A 560 3.92 -18.43 23.36
C PHE A 560 3.20 -19.75 23.70
N ASP A 561 2.20 -19.70 24.59
CA ASP A 561 1.40 -20.88 24.93
C ASP A 561 0.48 -21.24 23.75
N GLU A 562 0.62 -22.46 23.22
CA GLU A 562 -0.21 -22.94 22.11
C GLU A 562 -1.54 -23.53 22.62
N LYS A 563 -2.67 -23.04 22.11
CA LYS A 563 -4.01 -23.62 22.36
C LYS A 563 -4.69 -24.05 21.07
N LEU A 564 -5.28 -25.24 21.09
CA LEU A 564 -6.17 -25.71 20.03
C LEU A 564 -7.55 -25.08 20.19
N ILE A 565 -7.93 -24.24 19.24
CA ILE A 565 -9.26 -23.65 19.13
C ILE A 565 -10.11 -24.55 18.24
N LYS A 566 -11.26 -24.99 18.76
CA LYS A 566 -12.27 -25.77 18.02
C LYS A 566 -13.59 -25.02 18.00
N PHE A 567 -14.24 -25.01 16.85
CA PHE A 567 -15.45 -24.22 16.64
C PHE A 567 -16.40 -24.93 15.67
N GLY A 568 -17.65 -25.19 16.09
CA GLY A 568 -18.64 -25.99 15.35
C GLY A 568 -18.67 -27.47 15.71
N GLU A 569 -19.72 -28.17 15.30
CA GLU A 569 -19.86 -29.63 15.47
C GLU A 569 -19.10 -30.41 14.38
N ILE A 570 -18.73 -31.66 14.66
CA ILE A 570 -17.89 -32.47 13.77
C ILE A 570 -18.65 -32.80 12.48
N ASP A 571 -18.20 -32.26 11.36
CA ASP A 571 -18.68 -32.61 10.01
C ASP A 571 -17.67 -33.54 9.29
N SER A 572 -18.22 -34.49 8.54
CA SER A 572 -17.52 -35.44 7.67
C SER A 572 -16.73 -34.81 6.51
N ASN A 573 -16.99 -33.55 6.18
CA ASN A 573 -16.29 -32.82 5.11
C ASN A 573 -15.01 -32.09 5.57
N GLU A 574 -14.67 -32.14 6.87
CA GLU A 574 -13.45 -31.53 7.44
C GLU A 574 -12.59 -32.56 8.20
N ASN A 575 -11.26 -32.46 8.10
CA ASN A 575 -10.35 -33.40 8.77
C ASN A 575 -10.03 -32.88 10.19
N HIS A 576 -10.75 -33.40 11.17
CA HIS A 576 -10.61 -32.98 12.58
C HIS A 576 -9.38 -33.53 13.29
N ASN A 577 -8.69 -34.52 12.69
CA ASN A 577 -7.55 -35.19 13.31
C ASN A 577 -6.21 -34.51 13.01
N ASN A 578 -6.13 -33.74 11.91
CA ASN A 578 -4.96 -32.95 11.54
C ASN A 578 -5.34 -31.47 11.49
N SER A 579 -4.74 -30.64 12.35
CA SER A 579 -5.00 -29.20 12.38
C SER A 579 -4.76 -28.55 11.00
N GLY A 580 -5.77 -27.83 10.49
CA GLY A 580 -5.67 -27.03 9.26
C GLY A 580 -5.73 -27.79 7.93
N GLN A 581 -6.09 -29.08 7.91
CA GLN A 581 -6.22 -29.85 6.66
C GLN A 581 -7.68 -30.04 6.22
N SER A 582 -7.95 -29.76 4.94
CA SER A 582 -9.23 -30.09 4.27
C SER A 582 -9.26 -31.57 3.86
N VAL A 583 -10.45 -32.19 3.84
CA VAL A 583 -10.67 -33.57 3.34
C VAL A 583 -10.57 -33.65 1.81
N THR A 584 -10.55 -32.52 1.11
CA THR A 584 -10.52 -32.45 -0.36
C THR A 584 -9.13 -32.63 -1.00
N GLN A 585 -8.11 -33.04 -0.24
CA GLN A 585 -6.78 -33.35 -0.78
C GLN A 585 -6.75 -34.82 -1.26
N GLN A 586 -6.74 -35.02 -2.58
CA GLN A 586 -6.19 -36.24 -3.21
C GLN A 586 -4.80 -35.94 -3.77
#